data_AF-A0A9P6MLB0-F1
#
_entry.id   AF-A0A9P6MLB0-F1
#
_cell.length_a   1.000
_cell.length_b   1.000
_cell.length_c   1.000
_cell.angle_alpha   90.00
_cell.angle_beta   90.00
_cell.angle_gamma   90.00
#
_symmetry.space_group_name_H-M   'P 1'
#
loop_
_entity.id
_entity.type
_entity.pdbx_description
1 polymer ?
#
loop_
_entity_poly.entity_id
_entity_poly.type
_entity_poly.pdbx_seq_one_letter_code
_entity_poly.pdbx_strand_id
1 'polypeptide(L)'
;MSSLQKPRKITIVGSDGLNYTFLCKPKDDLRKDAKVMEFNGFVNMFLRKDPETSKRCLYIRTYAVVPLNEECGLIEWVHNTIPFRHNMQRLYMAINILLHSRFQKSSGSLTWMTWMTMFDIHQANYGTPKTTAVMTMVG
;
A
#
# COMPACT_ATOMS: atom_id res chain seq x y z
N MET A 1 -6.28 -2.88 -17.92
CA MET A 1 -6.89 -4.04 -17.24
C MET A 1 -7.84 -3.54 -16.17
N SER A 2 -9.14 -3.78 -16.30
CA SER A 2 -10.13 -3.44 -15.27
C SER A 2 -10.02 -4.44 -14.11
N SER A 3 -9.85 -3.95 -12.88
CA SER A 3 -9.90 -4.80 -11.69
C SER A 3 -11.28 -5.46 -11.56
N LEU A 4 -11.32 -6.75 -11.22
CA LEU A 4 -12.56 -7.52 -10.99
C LEU A 4 -13.42 -6.90 -9.88
N GLN A 5 -12.79 -6.22 -8.92
CA GLN A 5 -13.47 -5.60 -7.78
C GLN A 5 -14.04 -4.20 -8.10
N LYS A 6 -13.73 -3.62 -9.28
CA LYS A 6 -14.22 -2.30 -9.73
C LYS A 6 -14.24 -1.24 -8.60
N PRO A 7 -13.10 -1.01 -7.91
CA PRO A 7 -13.07 -0.08 -6.79
C PRO A 7 -13.36 1.35 -7.27
N ARG A 8 -14.08 2.12 -6.46
CA ARG A 8 -14.51 3.48 -6.81
C ARG A 8 -13.64 4.50 -6.10
N LYS A 9 -13.07 5.45 -6.85
CA LYS A 9 -12.36 6.59 -6.28
C LYS A 9 -13.38 7.66 -5.89
N ILE A 10 -13.39 8.06 -4.63
CA ILE A 10 -14.27 9.09 -4.07
C ILE A 10 -13.38 10.21 -3.56
N THR A 11 -13.75 11.47 -3.80
CA THR A 11 -13.07 12.62 -3.20
C THR A 11 -14.08 13.41 -2.39
N ILE A 12 -13.73 13.68 -1.14
CA ILE A 12 -14.54 14.38 -0.16
C ILE A 12 -13.85 15.70 0.13
N VAL A 13 -14.59 16.81 0.08
CA VAL A 13 -14.08 18.12 0.48
C VAL A 13 -14.36 18.27 1.96
N GLY A 14 -13.30 18.43 2.76
CA GLY A 14 -13.42 18.68 4.20
C GLY A 14 -13.96 20.09 4.47
N SER A 15 -14.44 20.30 5.69
CA SER A 15 -14.86 21.64 6.15
C SER A 15 -13.71 22.66 6.17
N ASP A 16 -12.47 22.17 6.12
CA ASP A 16 -11.23 22.96 5.99
C ASP A 16 -10.90 23.31 4.53
N GLY A 17 -11.73 22.89 3.56
CA GLY A 17 -11.52 23.10 2.14
C GLY A 17 -10.51 22.16 1.50
N LEU A 18 -9.98 21.18 2.25
CA LEU A 18 -9.02 20.21 1.73
C LEU A 18 -9.71 19.02 1.07
N ASN A 19 -9.08 18.49 0.02
CA ASN A 19 -9.58 17.33 -0.71
C ASN A 19 -9.02 16.04 -0.10
N TYR A 20 -9.91 15.22 0.45
CA TYR A 20 -9.61 13.89 0.97
C TYR A 20 -10.10 12.84 0.00
N THR A 21 -9.16 12.12 -0.60
CA THR A 21 -9.48 11.07 -1.57
C THR A 21 -9.47 9.71 -0.90
N PHE A 22 -10.48 8.90 -1.19
CA PHE A 22 -10.63 7.53 -0.71
C PHE A 22 -10.90 6.57 -1.87
N LEU A 23 -10.45 5.34 -1.67
CA LEU A 23 -10.82 4.18 -2.47
C LEU A 23 -11.93 3.43 -1.73
N CYS A 24 -13.11 3.42 -2.32
CA CYS A 24 -14.21 2.59 -1.87
C CYS A 24 -14.07 1.20 -2.47
N LYS A 25 -13.94 0.20 -1.60
CA LYS A 25 -13.90 -1.21 -1.97
C LYS A 25 -15.27 -1.83 -1.70
N PRO A 26 -16.04 -2.16 -2.75
CA PRO A 26 -17.28 -2.88 -2.59
C PRO A 26 -17.00 -4.38 -2.40
N LYS A 27 -17.83 -5.04 -1.61
CA LYS A 27 -17.82 -6.47 -1.28
C LYS A 27 -16.50 -6.95 -0.66
N ASP A 28 -15.91 -6.14 0.22
CA ASP A 28 -14.64 -6.44 0.90
C ASP A 28 -14.73 -6.05 2.38
N ASP A 29 -14.45 -6.99 3.30
CA ASP A 29 -14.41 -6.75 4.74
C ASP A 29 -13.03 -6.22 5.14
N LEU A 30 -12.95 -4.91 5.37
CA LEU A 30 -11.69 -4.24 5.67
C LEU A 30 -11.29 -4.26 7.16
N ARG A 31 -11.98 -5.01 8.03
CA ARG A 31 -11.63 -5.06 9.46
C ARG A 31 -10.24 -5.61 9.71
N LYS A 32 -9.81 -6.59 8.90
CA LYS A 32 -8.45 -7.14 8.99
C LYS A 32 -7.42 -6.10 8.61
N ASP A 33 -7.62 -5.41 7.48
CA ASP A 33 -6.75 -4.31 7.04
C ASP A 33 -6.68 -3.17 8.06
N ALA A 34 -7.82 -2.79 8.66
CA ALA A 34 -7.88 -1.78 9.71
C ALA A 34 -7.02 -2.17 10.92
N LYS A 35 -7.09 -3.44 11.35
CA LYS A 35 -6.26 -3.94 12.45
C LYS A 35 -4.77 -3.96 12.12
N VAL A 36 -4.40 -4.29 10.88
CA VAL A 36 -3.00 -4.23 10.45
C VAL A 36 -2.50 -2.78 10.40
N MET A 37 -3.32 -1.82 9.96
CA MET A 37 -2.93 -0.40 10.00
C MET A 37 -2.79 0.14 11.43
N GLU A 38 -3.67 -0.28 12.34
CA GLU A 38 -3.55 0.03 13.78
C GLU A 38 -2.24 -0.53 14.36
N PHE A 39 -1.92 -1.79 14.04
CA PHE A 39 -0.66 -2.42 14.43
C PHE A 39 0.57 -1.68 13.88
N ASN A 40 0.56 -1.28 12.62
CA ASN A 40 1.63 -0.47 12.04
C ASN A 40 1.79 0.88 12.75
N GLY A 41 0.70 1.44 13.29
CA GLY A 41 0.74 2.59 14.18
C GLY A 41 1.57 2.32 15.44
N PHE A 42 1.36 1.17 16.09
CA PHE A 42 2.18 0.77 17.24
C PHE A 42 3.64 0.52 16.85
N VAL A 43 3.91 -0.13 15.72
CA VAL A 43 5.29 -0.33 15.24
C VAL A 43 5.99 1.01 15.03
N ASN A 44 5.32 1.99 14.42
CA ASN A 44 5.86 3.34 14.26
C ASN A 44 6.16 4.04 15.59
N MET A 45 5.34 3.80 16.62
CA MET A 45 5.63 4.30 17.98
C MET A 45 6.93 3.71 18.52
N PHE A 46 7.17 2.40 18.35
CA PHE A 46 8.40 1.76 18.78
C PHE A 46 9.63 2.21 17.97
N LEU A 47 9.51 2.36 16.65
CA LEU A 47 10.58 2.86 15.78
C LEU A 47 10.98 4.31 16.08
N ARG A 48 10.07 5.11 16.62
CA ARG A 48 10.41 6.47 17.07
C ARG A 48 11.09 6.49 18.43
N LYS A 49 10.79 5.51 19.29
CA LYS A 49 11.34 5.42 20.64
C LYS A 49 12.77 4.89 20.64
N ASP A 50 13.11 3.99 19.73
CA ASP A 50 14.46 3.45 19.62
C ASP A 50 15.43 4.43 18.94
N PRO A 51 16.57 4.79 19.58
CA PRO A 51 17.50 5.77 19.02
C PRO A 51 18.11 5.37 17.69
N GLU A 52 18.37 4.08 17.44
CA GLU A 52 19.03 3.62 16.21
C GLU A 52 18.09 3.70 15.00
N THR A 53 16.84 3.29 15.18
CA THR A 53 15.79 3.41 14.16
C THR A 53 15.37 4.87 13.95
N SER A 54 15.31 5.68 15.01
CA SER A 54 15.02 7.12 14.91
C SER A 54 16.13 7.90 14.21
N LYS A 55 17.42 7.65 14.50
CA LYS A 55 18.55 8.28 13.77
C LYS A 55 18.49 7.99 12.27
N ARG A 56 17.99 6.81 11.91
CA ARG A 56 17.83 6.39 10.52
C ARG A 56 16.52 6.89 9.90
N CYS A 57 15.66 7.54 10.67
CA CYS A 57 14.32 7.98 10.28
C CYS A 57 13.47 6.82 9.71
N LEU A 58 13.52 5.65 10.34
CA LEU A 58 12.71 4.51 9.93
C LEU A 58 11.24 4.75 10.29
N TYR A 59 10.35 4.57 9.33
CA TYR A 59 8.92 4.57 9.57
C TYR A 59 8.20 3.74 8.50
N ILE A 60 7.05 3.19 8.89
CA ILE A 60 6.06 2.58 8.02
C ILE A 60 5.05 3.64 7.62
N ARG A 61 4.82 3.83 6.33
CA ARG A 61 3.75 4.71 5.87
C ARG A 61 2.40 4.05 6.13
N THR A 62 1.61 4.64 7.02
CA THR A 62 0.23 4.21 7.31
C THR A 62 -0.78 5.02 6.50
N TYR A 63 -1.97 4.45 6.30
CA TYR A 63 -3.10 5.08 5.65
C TYR A 63 -4.38 4.72 6.41
N ALA A 64 -5.38 5.58 6.36
CA ALA A 64 -6.64 5.31 7.06
C ALA A 64 -7.44 4.20 6.36
N VAL A 65 -7.98 3.28 7.16
CA VAL A 65 -8.93 2.25 6.71
C VAL A 65 -10.16 2.36 7.58
N VAL A 66 -11.30 2.64 6.96
CA VAL A 66 -12.59 2.81 7.63
C VAL A 66 -13.52 1.68 7.19
N PRO A 67 -13.67 0.60 7.97
CA PRO A 67 -14.67 -0.41 7.71
C PRO A 67 -16.06 0.20 7.94
N LEU A 68 -16.92 0.19 6.93
CA LEU A 68 -18.28 0.73 7.03
C LEU A 68 -19.26 -0.38 7.43
N ASN A 69 -19.15 -1.55 6.83
CA ASN A 69 -19.90 -2.76 7.19
C ASN A 69 -19.09 -4.03 6.79
N GLU A 70 -19.70 -5.22 6.86
CA GLU A 70 -19.07 -6.50 6.47
C GLU A 70 -18.82 -6.63 4.97
N GLU A 71 -19.40 -5.75 4.16
CA GLU A 71 -19.35 -5.82 2.70
C GLU A 71 -18.69 -4.59 2.08
N CYS A 72 -18.30 -3.58 2.83
CA CYS A 72 -17.71 -2.38 2.26
C CYS A 72 -16.89 -1.59 3.28
N GLY A 73 -15.92 -0.87 2.74
CA GLY A 73 -15.15 0.10 3.50
C GLY A 73 -14.39 1.06 2.59
N LEU A 74 -13.78 2.03 3.25
CA LEU A 74 -12.98 3.07 2.62
C LEU A 74 -11.51 2.88 2.99
N ILE A 75 -10.65 3.07 2.00
CA ILE A 75 -9.20 3.13 2.18
C ILE A 75 -8.74 4.49 1.72
N GLU A 76 -7.96 5.20 2.52
CA GLU A 76 -7.38 6.47 2.13
C GLU A 76 -6.51 6.32 0.87
N TRP A 77 -6.66 7.24 -0.07
CA TRP A 77 -5.86 7.24 -1.29
C TRP A 77 -4.49 7.84 -1.01
N VAL A 78 -3.45 7.03 -1.18
CA VAL A 78 -2.07 7.47 -1.04
C VAL A 78 -1.58 8.06 -2.36
N HIS A 79 -1.43 9.37 -2.38
CA HIS A 79 -0.88 10.12 -3.51
C HIS A 79 0.61 9.76 -3.78
N ASN A 80 1.06 9.99 -5.01
CA ASN A 80 2.45 9.74 -5.45
C ASN A 80 2.90 8.28 -5.35
N THR A 81 1.97 7.35 -5.59
CA THR A 81 2.24 5.92 -5.63
C THR A 81 1.94 5.36 -7.02
N ILE A 82 2.73 4.37 -7.44
CA ILE A 82 2.55 3.66 -8.70
C ILE A 82 2.56 2.16 -8.38
N PRO A 83 1.58 1.38 -8.86
CA PRO A 83 1.59 -0.06 -8.65
C PRO A 83 2.88 -0.68 -9.17
N PHE A 84 3.53 -1.53 -8.36
CA PHE A 84 4.78 -2.21 -8.67
C PHE A 84 4.76 -2.85 -10.05
N ARG A 85 3.69 -3.59 -10.37
CA ARG A 85 3.55 -4.29 -11.66
C ARG A 85 3.60 -3.30 -12.82
N HIS A 86 2.92 -2.16 -12.70
CA HIS A 86 2.93 -1.14 -13.74
C HIS A 86 4.33 -0.54 -13.89
N ASN A 87 5.01 -0.25 -12.78
CA ASN A 87 6.36 0.28 -12.84
C ASN A 87 7.36 -0.73 -13.44
N MET A 88 7.30 -2.00 -13.02
CA MET A 88 8.12 -3.07 -13.60
C MET A 88 7.85 -3.22 -15.10
N GLN A 89 6.58 -3.28 -15.53
CA GLN A 89 6.26 -3.35 -16.95
C GLN A 89 6.88 -2.19 -17.74
N ARG A 90 6.82 -0.97 -17.21
CA ARG A 90 7.47 0.20 -17.83
C ARG A 90 8.99 0.04 -17.92
N LEU A 91 9.66 -0.38 -16.84
CA LEU A 91 11.11 -0.56 -16.81
C LEU A 91 11.58 -1.65 -17.78
N TYR A 92 10.89 -2.80 -17.79
CA TYR A 92 11.24 -3.93 -18.65
C TYR A 92 10.98 -3.62 -20.14
N MET A 93 9.90 -2.90 -20.46
CA MET A 93 9.67 -2.40 -21.82
C MET A 93 10.76 -1.44 -22.28
N ALA A 94 11.27 -0.57 -21.39
CA ALA A 94 12.34 0.38 -21.72
C ALA A 94 13.67 -0.31 -22.08
N ILE A 95 13.92 -1.50 -21.55
CA ILE A 95 15.10 -2.33 -21.86
C ILE A 95 14.81 -3.42 -22.91
N ASN A 96 13.68 -3.33 -23.63
CA ASN A 96 13.22 -4.28 -24.66
C ASN A 96 13.07 -5.73 -24.16
N ILE A 97 12.78 -5.93 -22.87
CA ILE A 97 12.48 -7.24 -22.31
C ILE A 97 10.97 -7.37 -22.14
N LEU A 98 10.37 -8.35 -22.81
CA LEU A 98 8.96 -8.69 -22.60
C LEU A 98 8.81 -9.51 -21.31
N LEU A 99 8.17 -8.92 -20.29
CA LEU A 99 7.78 -9.66 -19.10
C LEU A 99 6.75 -10.72 -19.46
N HIS A 100 7.16 -11.99 -19.40
CA HIS A 100 6.29 -13.14 -19.61
C HIS A 100 5.16 -13.16 -18.56
N SER A 101 3.96 -13.57 -18.97
CA SER A 101 2.72 -13.54 -18.19
C SER A 101 2.68 -14.48 -16.96
N ARG A 102 3.80 -15.06 -16.53
CA ARG A 102 3.88 -15.92 -15.33
C ARG A 102 3.51 -15.21 -14.02
N PHE A 103 3.58 -13.88 -13.97
CA PHE A 103 3.02 -13.10 -12.85
C PHE A 103 1.48 -13.06 -12.80
N GLN A 104 0.77 -13.74 -13.71
CA GLN A 104 -0.68 -13.65 -13.84
C GLN A 104 -1.44 -14.78 -13.13
N LYS A 105 -0.77 -15.79 -12.57
CA LYS A 105 -1.42 -16.92 -11.88
C LYS A 105 -0.76 -17.22 -10.52
N SER A 106 -1.17 -16.48 -9.50
CA SER A 106 -1.25 -17.04 -8.14
C SER A 106 -2.67 -16.79 -7.63
N SER A 107 -3.61 -17.61 -8.11
CA SER A 107 -4.98 -17.73 -7.59
C SER A 107 -5.05 -18.56 -6.30
N GLY A 108 -3.96 -18.60 -5.53
CA GLY A 108 -3.88 -19.24 -4.22
C GLY A 108 -3.22 -18.25 -3.27
N SER A 109 -3.91 -17.97 -2.16
CA SER A 109 -3.48 -17.13 -1.02
C SER A 109 -2.14 -16.44 -1.22
N LEU A 110 -2.18 -15.24 -1.82
CA LEU A 110 -1.02 -14.34 -1.79
C LEU A 110 -0.81 -14.01 -0.33
N THR A 111 0.22 -14.62 0.26
CA THR A 111 0.66 -14.31 1.62
C THR A 111 0.88 -12.80 1.73
N TRP A 112 0.50 -12.22 2.87
CA TRP A 112 0.53 -10.79 3.19
C TRP A 112 1.76 -10.03 2.65
N MET A 113 2.93 -10.67 2.64
CA MET A 113 4.20 -10.16 2.13
C MET A 113 4.19 -9.78 0.63
N THR A 114 3.43 -10.49 -0.20
CA THR A 114 3.45 -10.31 -1.66
C THR A 114 2.62 -9.10 -2.10
N TRP A 115 1.63 -8.69 -1.28
CA TRP A 115 0.86 -7.47 -1.54
C TRP A 115 1.57 -6.21 -1.08
N MET A 116 2.28 -6.24 0.06
CA MET A 116 3.01 -5.07 0.57
C MET A 116 4.23 -4.70 -0.28
N THR A 117 4.93 -5.69 -0.85
CA THR A 117 5.99 -5.44 -1.83
C THR A 117 5.47 -4.83 -3.13
N MET A 118 4.19 -5.06 -3.48
CA MET A 118 3.59 -4.66 -4.75
C MET A 118 3.12 -3.19 -4.82
N PHE A 119 3.21 -2.43 -3.72
CA PHE A 119 2.83 -1.01 -3.69
C PHE A 119 4.04 -0.05 -3.77
N ASP A 120 5.28 -0.58 -3.69
CA ASP A 120 6.50 0.23 -3.58
C ASP A 120 7.56 -0.10 -4.66
N ILE A 121 7.32 0.26 -5.93
CA ILE A 121 8.45 0.62 -6.82
C ILE A 121 8.17 1.92 -7.55
N HIS A 122 8.29 3.04 -6.86
CA HIS A 122 8.81 4.24 -7.53
C HIS A 122 9.65 5.11 -6.59
N GLN A 123 10.16 4.54 -5.50
CA GLN A 123 10.86 5.32 -4.47
C GLN A 123 12.34 4.95 -4.30
N ALA A 124 12.85 4.01 -5.10
CA ALA A 124 14.26 3.59 -5.04
C ALA A 124 15.27 4.71 -5.35
N ASN A 125 14.86 5.80 -6.02
CA ASN A 125 15.76 6.91 -6.37
C ASN A 125 15.71 8.11 -5.39
N TYR A 126 14.81 8.13 -4.40
CA TYR A 126 14.64 9.28 -3.49
C TYR A 126 14.61 8.93 -1.98
N GLY A 127 15.15 7.77 -1.59
CA GLY A 127 15.53 7.51 -0.18
C GLY A 127 14.77 6.41 0.58
N THR A 128 14.20 5.40 -0.08
CA THR A 128 13.34 4.39 0.57
C THR A 128 13.85 2.94 0.73
N PRO A 129 15.15 2.61 0.86
CA PRO A 129 15.52 1.24 1.31
C PRO A 129 14.95 0.86 2.70
N LYS A 130 14.57 1.89 3.47
CA LYS A 130 14.31 1.84 4.91
C LYS A 130 12.91 1.36 5.29
N THR A 131 11.87 1.76 4.54
CA THR A 131 10.46 1.41 4.86
C THR A 131 10.11 0.00 4.41
N THR A 132 10.63 -0.44 3.26
CA THR A 132 10.40 -1.80 2.74
C THR A 132 11.02 -2.87 3.64
N ALA A 133 12.22 -2.63 4.16
CA ALA A 133 12.91 -3.57 5.07
C ALA A 133 12.14 -3.76 6.39
N VAL A 134 11.56 -2.69 6.93
CA VAL A 134 10.76 -2.75 8.16
C VAL A 134 9.48 -3.55 7.91
N MET A 135 8.77 -3.31 6.80
CA MET A 135 7.56 -4.05 6.48
C MET A 135 7.79 -5.55 6.24
N THR A 136 8.94 -5.93 5.68
CA THR A 136 9.30 -7.35 5.49
C THR A 136 9.66 -8.09 6.77
N MET A 137 10.04 -7.39 7.84
CA MET A 137 10.35 -8.01 9.14
C MET A 137 9.13 -8.11 10.06
N VAL A 138 8.08 -7.32 9.77
CA VAL A 138 6.88 -7.19 10.61
C VAL A 138 5.74 -8.12 10.15
N GLY A 139 5.70 -8.49 8.87
CA GLY A 139 4.76 -9.48 8.31
C GLY A 139 5.32 -10.88 8.25
#